data_AF-A0A7S2V749-F1
#
_entry.id   AF-A0A7S2V749-F1
#
_cell.length_a   1.000
_cell.length_b   1.000
_cell.length_c   1.000
_cell.angle_alpha   90.00
_cell.angle_beta   90.00
_cell.angle_gamma   90.00
#
_symmetry.space_group_name_H-M   'P 1'
#
loop_
_entity.id
_entity.type
_entity.pdbx_description
1 polymer ?
#
loop_
_entity_poly.entity_id
_entity_poly.type
_entity_poly.pdbx_seq_one_letter_code
_entity_poly.pdbx_strand_id
1 'polypeptide(L)'
;EACLALDGEEAGGGRFSVGADKLNNHQALLRWLALGSSGVISPMAAFLGGVVGQEALKACSGKFTPIKQWLYFDAVECLPEEPLAPEEYQPTGSRYDGQIAVLGRTVQQQLGGLSLFLVGAGAIGCEVLKNWAMMGVATQDQACVHVTDMDGIERSNLSRQFLFRPADIGQFKSQVAAKAVQGMNPAMRVRSYELKAGQETESTFNDDFFEGLSAVCNALDNVDARLYMDQRCLFYQKPLLESGTLGTKGNTQVVVPGLTENYGASRDPPEKSIPVCTLKNFPNQVEHTLQWARDWFEGTYKQHPDQINSYLQNTDFLHQLNQQPNVKLETLQRVQDGLGPS
;
A
#
# COMPACT_ATOMS: atom_id res chain seq x y z
N GLU A 1 44.86 15.83 -6.75
CA GLU A 1 44.95 15.89 -8.23
C GLU A 1 44.60 14.54 -8.82
N ALA A 2 43.44 14.47 -9.46
CA ALA A 2 43.12 13.49 -10.49
C ALA A 2 42.25 14.27 -11.49
N CYS A 3 42.93 15.03 -12.35
CA CYS A 3 42.29 15.78 -13.42
C CYS A 3 41.96 14.77 -14.53
N LEU A 4 40.68 14.46 -14.72
CA LEU A 4 40.25 13.76 -15.93
C LEU A 4 40.38 14.74 -17.09
N ALA A 5 41.48 14.62 -17.84
CA ALA A 5 41.69 15.36 -19.07
C ALA A 5 40.60 14.98 -20.08
N LEU A 6 39.78 15.96 -20.45
CA LEU A 6 38.80 15.89 -21.52
C LEU A 6 39.40 16.58 -22.75
N ASP A 7 40.41 15.99 -23.36
CA ASP A 7 40.87 16.44 -24.68
C ASP A 7 40.56 15.38 -25.72
N GLY A 8 39.77 15.78 -26.71
CA GLY A 8 39.44 14.98 -27.86
C GLY A 8 40.65 14.87 -28.77
N GLU A 9 41.15 13.66 -28.94
CA GLU A 9 41.85 13.23 -30.14
C GLU A 9 41.60 11.73 -30.36
N GLU A 10 41.35 11.37 -31.61
CA GLU A 10 41.02 10.02 -32.06
C GLU A 10 42.13 9.03 -31.67
N ALA A 11 41.81 8.09 -30.76
CA ALA A 11 42.64 6.93 -30.49
C ALA A 11 41.82 5.64 -30.55
N GLY A 12 41.91 4.98 -31.71
CA GLY A 12 41.95 3.52 -31.88
C GLY A 12 40.92 2.66 -31.14
N GLY A 13 39.89 2.23 -31.87
CA GLY A 13 39.33 0.87 -31.85
C GLY A 13 39.31 0.09 -30.52
N GLY A 14 38.79 0.67 -29.44
CA GLY A 14 38.45 -0.06 -28.22
C GLY A 14 37.03 -0.63 -28.32
N ARG A 15 36.81 -1.86 -27.81
CA ARG A 15 35.50 -2.57 -27.72
C ARG A 15 34.37 -1.80 -26.97
N PHE A 16 34.66 -0.60 -26.50
CA PHE A 16 33.80 0.29 -25.72
C PHE A 16 33.87 1.73 -26.25
N SER A 17 33.81 1.94 -27.58
CA SER A 17 33.59 3.29 -28.11
C SER A 17 32.13 3.69 -27.90
N VAL A 18 31.92 4.81 -27.22
CA VAL A 18 30.61 5.39 -26.97
C VAL A 18 30.48 6.62 -27.87
N GLY A 19 29.50 6.62 -28.77
CA GLY A 19 29.26 7.73 -29.71
C GLY A 19 28.95 9.05 -28.99
N ALA A 20 29.25 10.17 -29.65
CA ALA A 20 29.16 11.53 -29.06
C ALA A 20 27.78 11.87 -28.45
N ASP A 21 26.67 11.43 -29.07
CA ASP A 21 25.32 11.65 -28.54
C ASP A 21 25.08 10.90 -27.21
N LYS A 22 25.69 9.73 -27.05
CA LYS A 22 25.67 8.98 -25.78
C LYS A 22 26.59 9.61 -24.75
N LEU A 23 27.72 10.20 -25.19
CA LEU A 23 28.69 10.86 -24.30
C LEU A 23 28.06 12.03 -23.52
N ASN A 24 27.20 12.83 -24.17
CA ASN A 24 26.46 13.92 -23.53
C ASN A 24 25.51 13.41 -22.43
N ASN A 25 24.82 12.30 -22.69
CA ASN A 25 23.93 11.66 -21.70
C ASN A 25 24.71 11.04 -20.52
N HIS A 26 25.91 10.49 -20.76
CA HIS A 26 26.74 9.93 -19.67
C HIS A 26 27.35 11.02 -18.79
N GLN A 27 27.77 12.15 -19.36
CA GLN A 27 28.25 13.28 -18.57
C GLN A 27 27.14 13.87 -17.71
N ALA A 28 25.91 13.99 -18.23
CA ALA A 28 24.75 14.41 -17.47
C ALA A 28 24.47 13.43 -16.31
N LEU A 29 24.46 12.13 -16.57
CA LEU A 29 24.26 11.11 -15.54
C LEU A 29 25.34 11.14 -14.45
N LEU A 30 26.61 11.24 -14.82
CA LEU A 30 27.71 11.35 -13.85
C LEU A 30 27.65 12.64 -13.04
N ARG A 31 27.21 13.75 -13.65
CA ARG A 31 26.94 15.00 -12.92
C ARG A 31 25.80 14.84 -11.94
N TRP A 32 24.68 14.22 -12.32
CA TRP A 32 23.57 13.96 -11.40
C TRP A 32 23.98 13.05 -10.25
N LEU A 33 24.75 12.00 -10.53
CA LEU A 33 25.32 11.13 -9.50
C LEU A 33 26.23 11.92 -8.54
N ALA A 34 27.10 12.77 -9.06
CA ALA A 34 27.98 13.60 -8.24
C ALA A 34 27.20 14.61 -7.39
N LEU A 35 26.18 15.26 -7.96
CA LEU A 35 25.31 16.22 -7.28
C LEU A 35 24.49 15.54 -6.17
N GLY A 36 23.93 14.37 -6.45
CA GLY A 36 23.14 13.57 -5.49
C GLY A 36 23.96 12.73 -4.52
N SER A 37 25.30 12.77 -4.58
CA SER A 37 26.18 11.84 -3.84
C SER A 37 26.10 11.96 -2.32
N SER A 38 25.75 13.15 -1.81
CA SER A 38 25.51 13.39 -0.38
C SER A 38 24.04 13.18 0.04
N GLY A 39 23.19 12.86 -0.93
CA GLY A 39 21.75 12.71 -0.76
C GLY A 39 21.37 11.47 0.04
N VAL A 40 20.41 11.63 0.94
CA VAL A 40 19.79 10.53 1.69
C VAL A 40 18.28 10.67 1.59
N ILE A 41 17.66 9.83 0.76
CA ILE A 41 16.23 9.84 0.47
C ILE A 41 15.58 8.57 1.05
N SER A 42 14.60 8.74 1.94
CA SER A 42 13.97 7.61 2.66
C SER A 42 13.36 6.55 1.72
N PRO A 43 12.61 6.91 0.67
CA PRO A 43 12.15 5.94 -0.33
C PRO A 43 13.26 5.08 -0.96
N MET A 44 14.41 5.68 -1.30
CA MET A 44 15.56 4.94 -1.85
C MET A 44 16.14 3.96 -0.85
N ALA A 45 16.28 4.39 0.42
CA ALA A 45 16.72 3.52 1.50
C ALA A 45 15.74 2.37 1.76
N ALA A 46 14.43 2.62 1.68
CA ALA A 46 13.39 1.60 1.84
C ALA A 46 13.44 0.56 0.71
N PHE A 47 13.53 1.01 -0.55
CA PHE A 47 13.63 0.12 -1.71
C PHE A 47 14.89 -0.74 -1.66
N LEU A 48 16.07 -0.11 -1.58
CA LEU A 48 17.34 -0.84 -1.56
C LEU A 48 17.49 -1.69 -0.30
N GLY A 49 17.02 -1.21 0.86
CA GLY A 49 17.00 -1.97 2.10
C GLY A 49 16.14 -3.23 2.01
N GLY A 50 14.97 -3.15 1.35
CA GLY A 50 14.12 -4.30 1.07
C GLY A 50 14.80 -5.32 0.15
N VAL A 51 15.44 -4.85 -0.92
CA VAL A 51 16.20 -5.72 -1.85
C VAL A 51 17.34 -6.42 -1.12
N VAL A 52 18.19 -5.67 -0.41
CA VAL A 52 19.34 -6.21 0.33
C VAL A 52 18.89 -7.17 1.43
N GLY A 53 17.82 -6.83 2.16
CA GLY A 53 17.22 -7.71 3.16
C GLY A 53 16.78 -9.04 2.55
N GLN A 54 16.16 -9.01 1.38
CA GLN A 54 15.77 -10.23 0.67
C GLN A 54 16.99 -11.01 0.16
N GLU A 55 18.04 -10.36 -0.36
CA GLU A 55 19.29 -11.03 -0.77
C GLU A 55 19.98 -11.72 0.41
N ALA A 56 19.99 -11.11 1.60
CA ALA A 56 20.52 -11.73 2.81
C ALA A 56 19.77 -13.03 3.15
N LEU A 57 18.43 -13.03 3.03
CA LEU A 57 17.62 -14.24 3.23
C LEU A 57 17.94 -15.32 2.18
N LYS A 58 18.10 -14.94 0.90
CA LYS A 58 18.48 -15.89 -0.16
C LYS A 58 19.82 -16.55 0.13
N ALA A 59 20.80 -15.76 0.59
CA ALA A 59 22.13 -16.23 0.91
C ALA A 59 22.13 -17.23 2.09
N CYS A 60 21.38 -16.96 3.16
CA CYS A 60 21.36 -17.84 4.33
C CYS A 60 20.40 -19.04 4.20
N SER A 61 19.41 -19.00 3.31
CA SER A 61 18.41 -20.06 3.17
C SER A 61 18.57 -20.92 1.91
N GLY A 62 19.34 -20.48 0.91
CA GLY A 62 19.42 -21.13 -0.40
C GLY A 62 18.10 -21.14 -1.19
N LYS A 63 17.15 -20.26 -0.83
CA LYS A 63 15.81 -20.17 -1.45
C LYS A 63 15.73 -18.93 -2.34
N PHE A 64 15.15 -19.10 -3.53
CA PHE A 64 15.08 -18.11 -4.62
C PHE A 64 16.42 -17.81 -5.31
N THR A 65 16.34 -17.28 -6.53
CA THR A 65 17.50 -16.90 -7.34
C THR A 65 18.09 -15.58 -6.83
N PRO A 66 19.38 -15.54 -6.44
CA PRO A 66 20.07 -14.30 -6.08
C PRO A 66 20.29 -13.39 -7.28
N ILE A 67 20.49 -12.10 -7.01
CA ILE A 67 20.98 -11.16 -8.02
C ILE A 67 22.41 -11.56 -8.41
N LYS A 68 22.69 -11.60 -9.73
CA LYS A 68 23.99 -11.99 -10.27
C LYS A 68 24.50 -10.93 -11.27
N GLN A 69 25.40 -10.02 -10.90
CA GLN A 69 25.98 -9.73 -9.59
C GLN A 69 25.69 -8.30 -9.13
N TRP A 70 25.35 -7.43 -10.07
CA TRP A 70 25.19 -6.00 -9.88
C TRP A 70 23.75 -5.62 -10.18
N LEU A 71 23.17 -4.84 -9.27
CA LEU A 71 21.91 -4.15 -9.50
C LEU A 71 22.19 -2.66 -9.38
N TYR A 72 22.08 -1.93 -10.49
CA TYR A 72 22.04 -0.48 -10.50
C TYR A 72 20.58 -0.05 -10.61
N PHE A 73 20.18 0.92 -9.81
CA PHE A 73 18.84 1.48 -9.81
C PHE A 73 18.94 2.98 -9.59
N ASP A 74 18.21 3.73 -10.40
CA ASP A 74 18.02 5.16 -10.28
C ASP A 74 16.53 5.50 -10.44
N ALA A 75 16.16 6.69 -10.01
CA ALA A 75 14.81 7.25 -10.11
C ALA A 75 14.92 8.73 -10.48
N VAL A 76 15.68 9.02 -11.53
CA VAL A 76 16.00 10.39 -11.96
C VAL A 76 14.75 11.17 -12.38
N GLU A 77 13.68 10.47 -12.78
CA GLU A 77 12.38 11.04 -13.11
C GLU A 77 11.68 11.68 -11.89
N CYS A 78 12.17 11.42 -10.67
CA CYS A 78 11.69 12.07 -9.45
C CYS A 78 12.37 13.42 -9.16
N LEU A 79 13.39 13.79 -9.94
CA LEU A 79 14.03 15.11 -9.81
C LEU A 79 13.11 16.21 -10.36
N PRO A 80 13.24 17.46 -9.88
CA PRO A 80 12.54 18.59 -10.49
C PRO A 80 12.80 18.66 -12.01
N GLU A 81 11.74 18.88 -12.80
CA GLU A 81 11.82 18.94 -14.27
C GLU A 81 12.84 20.00 -14.75
N GLU A 82 12.86 21.14 -14.07
CA GLU A 82 13.88 22.17 -14.25
C GLU A 82 14.79 22.23 -13.02
N PRO A 83 16.13 22.28 -13.21
CA PRO A 83 17.07 22.45 -12.10
C PRO A 83 16.77 23.72 -11.30
N LEU A 84 16.68 23.59 -9.99
CA LEU A 84 16.51 24.73 -9.10
C LEU A 84 17.82 25.53 -8.98
N ALA A 85 17.73 26.74 -8.43
CA ALA A 85 18.91 27.56 -8.15
C ALA A 85 19.87 26.82 -7.20
N PRO A 86 21.21 26.93 -7.36
CA PRO A 86 22.17 26.19 -6.53
C PRO A 86 22.02 26.39 -5.01
N GLU A 87 21.46 27.52 -4.59
CA GLU A 87 21.17 27.85 -3.20
C GLU A 87 20.07 26.96 -2.60
N GLU A 88 19.19 26.39 -3.42
CA GLU A 88 18.09 25.52 -3.00
C GLU A 88 18.58 24.17 -2.46
N TYR A 89 19.78 23.74 -2.86
CA TYR A 89 20.36 22.45 -2.46
C TYR A 89 21.32 22.58 -1.26
N GLN A 90 21.51 23.80 -0.74
CA GLN A 90 22.43 24.02 0.37
C GLN A 90 21.85 23.51 1.70
N PRO A 91 22.67 22.91 2.57
CA PRO A 91 22.25 22.48 3.90
C PRO A 91 21.66 23.65 4.71
N THR A 92 20.63 23.35 5.48
CA THR A 92 19.93 24.31 6.33
C THR A 92 20.16 24.07 7.83
N GLY A 93 20.88 23.01 8.18
CA GLY A 93 20.99 22.51 9.55
C GLY A 93 19.72 21.77 9.99
N SER A 94 18.87 21.37 9.04
CA SER A 94 17.62 20.66 9.33
C SER A 94 17.82 19.15 9.25
N ARG A 95 16.90 18.39 9.84
CA ARG A 95 16.83 16.93 9.67
C ARG A 95 16.59 16.47 8.23
N TYR A 96 16.23 17.38 7.32
CA TYR A 96 15.90 17.10 5.93
C TYR A 96 17.06 17.42 4.97
N ASP A 97 18.24 17.82 5.47
CA ASP A 97 19.36 18.25 4.63
C ASP A 97 19.79 17.17 3.60
N GLY A 98 19.72 15.88 3.96
CA GLY A 98 19.97 14.79 3.01
C GLY A 98 18.96 14.70 1.86
N GLN A 99 17.71 15.10 2.07
CA GLN A 99 16.70 15.18 1.02
C GLN A 99 16.80 16.50 0.24
N ILE A 100 17.06 17.61 0.93
CA ILE A 100 17.25 18.95 0.34
C ILE A 100 18.43 18.95 -0.64
N ALA A 101 19.52 18.24 -0.34
CA ALA A 101 20.66 18.12 -1.22
C ALA A 101 20.33 17.52 -2.60
N VAL A 102 19.17 16.86 -2.75
CA VAL A 102 18.72 16.24 -4.01
C VAL A 102 17.49 16.92 -4.59
N LEU A 103 16.49 17.24 -3.77
CA LEU A 103 15.19 17.76 -4.23
C LEU A 103 15.08 19.29 -4.11
N GLY A 104 15.91 19.91 -3.27
CA GLY A 104 15.87 21.34 -2.98
C GLY A 104 14.86 21.74 -1.89
N ARG A 105 15.04 22.94 -1.32
CA ARG A 105 14.20 23.49 -0.25
C ARG A 105 12.76 23.72 -0.69
N THR A 106 12.54 24.17 -1.93
CA THR A 106 11.20 24.37 -2.49
C THR A 106 10.36 23.09 -2.42
N VAL A 107 10.90 21.96 -2.88
CA VAL A 107 10.21 20.67 -2.81
C VAL A 107 10.01 20.24 -1.35
N GLN A 108 10.99 20.46 -0.48
CA GLN A 108 10.84 20.17 0.94
C GLN A 108 9.68 20.95 1.59
N GLN A 109 9.51 22.23 1.22
CA GLN A 109 8.39 23.05 1.69
C GLN A 109 7.06 22.53 1.15
N GLN A 110 7.00 22.16 -0.14
CA GLN A 110 5.79 21.56 -0.73
C GLN A 110 5.37 20.28 0.01
N LEU A 111 6.32 19.37 0.29
CA LEU A 111 6.06 18.16 1.08
C LEU A 111 5.46 18.49 2.46
N GLY A 112 6.00 19.51 3.13
CA GLY A 112 5.51 19.97 4.43
C GLY A 112 4.06 20.45 4.40
N GLY A 113 3.60 21.01 3.27
CA GLY A 113 2.25 21.51 3.06
C GLY A 113 1.23 20.47 2.57
N LEU A 114 1.63 19.20 2.35
CA LEU A 114 0.72 18.17 1.84
C LEU A 114 -0.25 17.67 2.91
N SER A 115 -1.53 17.59 2.55
CA SER A 115 -2.55 16.86 3.31
C SER A 115 -2.87 15.55 2.59
N LEU A 116 -2.50 14.41 3.17
CA LEU A 116 -2.60 13.11 2.52
C LEU A 116 -3.58 12.21 3.27
N PHE A 117 -4.30 11.35 2.54
CA PHE A 117 -5.14 10.31 3.14
C PHE A 117 -4.56 8.93 2.87
N LEU A 118 -4.16 8.23 3.92
CA LEU A 118 -3.70 6.85 3.90
C LEU A 118 -4.83 5.90 4.30
N VAL A 119 -5.19 5.00 3.40
CA VAL A 119 -6.23 4.00 3.63
C VAL A 119 -5.60 2.65 3.90
N GLY A 120 -5.58 2.26 5.17
CA GLY A 120 -4.91 1.06 5.68
C GLY A 120 -3.63 1.39 6.45
N ALA A 121 -3.50 0.84 7.64
CA ALA A 121 -2.34 0.93 8.53
C ALA A 121 -1.64 -0.43 8.70
N GLY A 122 -1.79 -1.31 7.69
CA GLY A 122 -1.13 -2.61 7.61
C GLY A 122 0.37 -2.54 7.27
N ALA A 123 0.88 -3.56 6.58
CA ALA A 123 2.32 -3.67 6.26
C ALA A 123 2.80 -2.50 5.38
N ILE A 124 2.08 -2.25 4.28
CA ILE A 124 2.34 -1.11 3.38
C ILE A 124 2.14 0.20 4.13
N GLY A 125 1.04 0.33 4.89
CA GLY A 125 0.73 1.56 5.64
C GLY A 125 1.82 1.96 6.64
N CYS A 126 2.40 0.99 7.35
CA CYS A 126 3.54 1.22 8.25
C CYS A 126 4.76 1.79 7.52
N GLU A 127 5.12 1.22 6.37
CA GLU A 127 6.26 1.68 5.55
C GLU A 127 6.01 3.06 4.94
N VAL A 128 4.79 3.31 4.44
CA VAL A 128 4.38 4.60 3.89
C VAL A 128 4.45 5.69 4.95
N LEU A 129 3.85 5.47 6.12
CA LEU A 129 3.90 6.45 7.22
C LEU A 129 5.33 6.75 7.66
N LYS A 130 6.18 5.73 7.78
CA LYS A 130 7.61 5.92 8.09
C LYS A 130 8.30 6.75 7.00
N ASN A 131 8.06 6.46 5.72
CA ASN A 131 8.63 7.27 4.64
C ASN A 131 8.15 8.72 4.71
N TRP A 132 6.85 8.96 4.85
CA TRP A 132 6.28 10.31 4.99
C TRP A 132 6.84 11.08 6.20
N ALA A 133 7.00 10.40 7.34
CA ALA A 133 7.63 10.99 8.52
C ALA A 133 9.06 11.42 8.25
N MET A 134 9.86 10.57 7.59
CA MET A 134 11.25 10.87 7.25
C MET A 134 11.39 11.93 6.15
N MET A 135 10.44 12.00 5.21
CA MET A 135 10.39 12.99 4.13
C MET A 135 9.87 14.37 4.59
N GLY A 136 9.30 14.47 5.79
CA GLY A 136 8.77 15.72 6.33
C GLY A 136 7.40 16.10 5.77
N VAL A 137 6.59 15.11 5.40
CA VAL A 137 5.20 15.32 4.94
C VAL A 137 4.34 15.87 6.08
N ALA A 138 3.43 16.79 5.76
CA ALA A 138 2.47 17.38 6.70
C ALA A 138 3.13 17.98 7.96
N THR A 139 4.20 18.74 7.77
CA THR A 139 4.95 19.41 8.84
C THR A 139 4.64 20.90 8.97
N GLN A 140 3.91 21.48 8.01
CA GLN A 140 3.44 22.86 8.07
C GLN A 140 2.08 22.99 8.74
N ASP A 141 1.75 24.22 9.12
CA ASP A 141 0.44 24.55 9.67
C ASP A 141 -0.66 24.27 8.64
N GLN A 142 -1.81 23.78 9.11
CA GLN A 142 -2.97 23.33 8.31
C GLN A 142 -2.79 22.01 7.54
N ALA A 143 -1.56 21.53 7.31
CA ALA A 143 -1.34 20.23 6.68
C ALA A 143 -1.62 19.07 7.66
N CYS A 144 -2.11 17.95 7.15
CA CYS A 144 -2.36 16.76 7.97
C CYS A 144 -2.30 15.47 7.16
N VAL A 145 -1.64 14.44 7.70
CA VAL A 145 -1.85 13.06 7.24
C VAL A 145 -3.03 12.47 7.98
N HIS A 146 -4.05 12.07 7.23
CA HIS A 146 -5.19 11.30 7.73
C HIS A 146 -4.88 9.82 7.51
N VAL A 147 -4.99 8.98 8.54
CA VAL A 147 -4.81 7.52 8.42
C VAL A 147 -6.03 6.79 8.95
N THR A 148 -6.63 5.90 8.15
CA THR A 148 -7.76 5.08 8.60
C THR A 148 -7.45 3.60 8.51
N ASP A 149 -7.85 2.85 9.53
CA ASP A 149 -7.84 1.39 9.57
C ASP A 149 -8.81 0.93 10.67
N MET A 150 -9.69 -0.02 10.36
CA MET A 150 -10.69 -0.54 11.30
C MET A 150 -10.15 -1.67 12.18
N ASP A 151 -9.00 -2.23 11.83
CA ASP A 151 -8.51 -3.45 12.47
C ASP A 151 -7.73 -3.17 13.76
N GLY A 152 -7.88 -4.09 14.71
CA GLY A 152 -6.97 -4.23 15.84
C GLY A 152 -5.64 -4.88 15.43
N ILE A 153 -4.59 -4.63 16.22
CA ILE A 153 -3.28 -5.25 16.04
C ILE A 153 -3.30 -6.68 16.55
N GLU A 154 -2.85 -7.61 15.71
CA GLU A 154 -2.67 -9.02 16.06
C GLU A 154 -1.20 -9.42 16.14
N ARG A 155 -0.90 -10.50 16.88
CA ARG A 155 0.47 -11.05 16.96
C ARG A 155 1.05 -11.38 15.59
N SER A 156 0.23 -11.90 14.68
CA SER A 156 0.63 -12.27 13.31
C SER A 156 1.10 -11.07 12.48
N ASN A 157 0.68 -9.86 12.86
CA ASN A 157 0.98 -8.63 12.15
C ASN A 157 2.40 -8.12 12.42
N LEU A 158 2.92 -8.36 13.63
CA LEU A 158 4.21 -7.86 14.11
C LEU A 158 5.41 -8.30 13.26
N SER A 159 5.26 -9.36 12.46
CA SER A 159 6.32 -9.83 11.55
C SER A 159 6.63 -8.87 10.39
N ARG A 160 5.70 -7.96 10.07
CA ARG A 160 5.76 -7.08 8.89
C ARG A 160 5.20 -5.68 9.11
N GLN A 161 4.63 -5.40 10.29
CA GLN A 161 4.05 -4.11 10.66
C GLN A 161 4.89 -3.52 11.80
N PHE A 162 6.11 -3.09 11.46
CA PHE A 162 7.17 -2.77 12.42
C PHE A 162 6.91 -1.53 13.28
N LEU A 163 5.85 -0.75 13.01
CA LEU A 163 5.42 0.34 13.91
C LEU A 163 4.80 -0.19 15.20
N PHE A 164 4.38 -1.45 15.22
CA PHE A 164 3.68 -2.08 16.34
C PHE A 164 4.64 -2.88 17.22
N ARG A 165 4.28 -3.04 18.49
CA ARG A 165 4.99 -3.83 19.49
C ARG A 165 4.06 -4.89 20.09
N PRO A 166 4.60 -5.93 20.76
CA PRO A 166 3.79 -6.90 21.47
C PRO A 166 2.83 -6.30 22.51
N ALA A 167 3.19 -5.16 23.10
CA ALA A 167 2.34 -4.41 24.04
C ALA A 167 1.14 -3.71 23.37
N ASP A 168 1.15 -3.59 22.04
CA ASP A 168 0.09 -2.89 21.29
C ASP A 168 -1.01 -3.85 20.80
N ILE A 169 -0.89 -5.16 21.05
CA ILE A 169 -1.88 -6.15 20.62
C ILE A 169 -3.26 -5.80 21.18
N GLY A 170 -4.27 -5.80 20.30
CA GLY A 170 -5.66 -5.43 20.61
C GLY A 170 -5.96 -3.94 20.46
N GLN A 171 -4.96 -3.07 20.32
CA GLN A 171 -5.18 -1.65 20.00
C GLN A 171 -5.39 -1.45 18.50
N PHE A 172 -6.01 -0.34 18.10
CA PHE A 172 -6.24 -0.02 16.68
C PHE A 172 -4.94 0.31 15.94
N LYS A 173 -4.76 -0.29 14.77
CA LYS A 173 -3.57 -0.10 13.92
C LYS A 173 -3.33 1.38 13.61
N SER A 174 -4.36 2.10 13.20
CA SER A 174 -4.26 3.51 12.78
C SER A 174 -3.78 4.41 13.91
N GLN A 175 -4.27 4.22 15.14
CA GLN A 175 -3.87 5.00 16.31
C GLN A 175 -2.42 4.75 16.71
N VAL A 176 -2.03 3.48 16.84
CA VAL A 176 -0.66 3.13 17.24
C VAL A 176 0.34 3.55 16.16
N ALA A 177 0.00 3.38 14.88
CA ALA A 177 0.84 3.80 13.76
C ALA A 177 1.07 5.32 13.77
N ALA A 178 0.00 6.11 13.95
CA ALA A 178 0.09 7.56 14.05
C ALA A 178 1.02 8.00 15.19
N LYS A 179 0.84 7.43 16.39
CA LYS A 179 1.69 7.71 17.54
C LYS A 179 3.16 7.32 17.30
N ALA A 180 3.40 6.16 16.67
CA ALA A 180 4.75 5.68 16.39
C ALA A 180 5.49 6.63 15.44
N VAL A 181 4.84 7.10 14.37
CA VAL A 181 5.49 8.01 13.42
C VAL A 181 5.63 9.43 13.93
N GLN A 182 4.74 9.90 14.81
CA GLN A 182 4.96 11.13 15.57
C GLN A 182 6.18 11.02 16.50
N GLY A 183 6.50 9.83 17.00
CA GLY A 183 7.76 9.56 17.69
C GLY A 183 9.00 9.65 16.77
N MET A 184 8.86 9.28 15.49
CA MET A 184 9.94 9.40 14.49
C MET A 184 10.12 10.83 13.99
N ASN A 185 9.02 11.56 13.83
CA ASN A 185 9.00 12.96 13.47
C ASN A 185 7.93 13.74 14.23
N PRO A 186 8.33 14.42 15.33
CA PRO A 186 7.40 15.21 16.14
C PRO A 186 6.75 16.38 15.38
N ALA A 187 7.32 16.82 14.26
CA ALA A 187 6.73 17.85 13.42
C ALA A 187 5.61 17.32 12.50
N MET A 188 5.55 16.01 12.26
CA MET A 188 4.53 15.42 11.38
C MET A 188 3.16 15.45 12.07
N ARG A 189 2.18 16.04 11.39
CA ARG A 189 0.80 16.13 11.86
C ARG A 189 0.02 14.94 11.33
N VAL A 190 -0.51 14.11 12.23
CA VAL A 190 -1.24 12.89 11.86
C VAL A 190 -2.54 12.81 12.64
N ARG A 191 -3.64 12.50 11.95
CA ARG A 191 -4.96 12.21 12.53
C ARG A 191 -5.37 10.79 12.15
N SER A 192 -5.65 9.97 13.15
CA SER A 192 -6.08 8.58 12.96
C SER A 192 -7.59 8.42 13.04
N TYR A 193 -8.10 7.42 12.32
CA TYR A 193 -9.50 7.02 12.26
C TYR A 193 -9.59 5.49 12.37
N GLU A 194 -10.61 5.01 13.07
CA GLU A 194 -10.89 3.58 13.29
C GLU A 194 -11.99 3.08 12.36
N LEU A 195 -12.02 3.60 11.12
CA LEU A 195 -13.14 3.45 10.21
C LEU A 195 -12.75 2.63 8.99
N LYS A 196 -13.66 1.78 8.53
CA LYS A 196 -13.56 1.13 7.23
C LYS A 196 -13.87 2.15 6.15
N ALA A 197 -12.95 2.39 5.22
CA ALA A 197 -13.28 3.17 4.04
C ALA A 197 -14.34 2.44 3.21
N GLY A 198 -15.49 3.08 3.01
CA GLY A 198 -16.64 2.51 2.32
C GLY A 198 -17.85 3.44 2.42
N GLN A 199 -18.94 3.06 1.74
CA GLN A 199 -20.16 3.88 1.67
C GLN A 199 -20.71 4.27 3.06
N GLU A 200 -20.58 3.39 4.04
CA GLU A 200 -21.07 3.60 5.41
C GLU A 200 -20.33 4.73 6.16
N THR A 201 -19.13 5.11 5.71
CA THR A 201 -18.28 6.10 6.39
C THR A 201 -18.16 7.43 5.64
N GLU A 202 -18.96 7.62 4.59
CA GLU A 202 -19.00 8.87 3.79
C GLU A 202 -19.50 10.07 4.57
N SER A 203 -20.23 9.87 5.67
CA SER A 203 -20.57 10.96 6.60
C SER A 203 -19.33 11.56 7.28
N THR A 204 -18.27 10.77 7.45
CA THR A 204 -16.98 11.21 8.00
C THR A 204 -16.00 11.60 6.90
N PHE A 205 -15.89 10.78 5.85
CA PHE A 205 -15.07 11.03 4.67
C PHE A 205 -15.91 11.71 3.58
N ASN A 206 -16.47 12.86 3.93
CA ASN A 206 -17.41 13.63 3.13
C ASN A 206 -16.70 14.52 2.08
N ASP A 207 -17.47 15.38 1.41
CA ASP A 207 -16.97 16.30 0.38
C ASP A 207 -15.85 17.21 0.92
N ASP A 208 -16.09 17.90 2.04
CA ASP A 208 -15.10 18.79 2.68
C ASP A 208 -13.79 18.05 2.99
N PHE A 209 -13.88 16.79 3.46
CA PHE A 209 -12.72 15.97 3.75
C PHE A 209 -11.89 15.73 2.49
N PHE A 210 -12.51 15.24 1.41
CA PHE A 210 -11.80 14.94 0.17
C PHE A 210 -11.27 16.21 -0.51
N GLU A 211 -12.06 17.29 -0.53
CA GLU A 211 -11.66 18.58 -1.11
C GLU A 211 -10.38 19.12 -0.48
N GLY A 212 -10.21 18.95 0.84
CA GLY A 212 -9.01 19.34 1.58
C GLY A 212 -7.76 18.49 1.35
N LEU A 213 -7.86 17.35 0.65
CA LEU A 213 -6.71 16.47 0.40
C LEU A 213 -5.88 16.93 -0.80
N SER A 214 -4.56 16.74 -0.69
CA SER A 214 -3.61 16.81 -1.80
C SER A 214 -3.58 15.51 -2.62
N ALA A 215 -3.63 14.36 -1.96
CA ALA A 215 -3.68 13.04 -2.60
C ALA A 215 -4.12 11.93 -1.64
N VAL A 216 -4.45 10.77 -2.20
CA VAL A 216 -4.81 9.54 -1.48
C VAL A 216 -3.75 8.47 -1.74
N CYS A 217 -3.45 7.65 -0.73
CA CYS A 217 -2.58 6.49 -0.84
C CYS A 217 -3.28 5.26 -0.26
N ASN A 218 -3.36 4.20 -1.05
CA ASN A 218 -3.93 2.93 -0.64
C ASN A 218 -2.85 2.01 -0.07
N ALA A 219 -3.18 1.39 1.05
CA ALA A 219 -2.43 0.32 1.72
C ALA A 219 -3.40 -0.83 2.08
N LEU A 220 -4.27 -1.17 1.11
CA LEU A 220 -5.40 -2.08 1.25
C LEU A 220 -5.02 -3.53 0.93
N ASP A 221 -5.84 -4.49 1.34
CA ASP A 221 -5.62 -5.93 1.13
C ASP A 221 -6.71 -6.62 0.30
N ASN A 222 -7.78 -5.91 -0.06
CA ASN A 222 -8.89 -6.42 -0.86
C ASN A 222 -9.18 -5.51 -2.06
N VAL A 223 -9.76 -6.08 -3.11
CA VAL A 223 -10.03 -5.37 -4.38
C VAL A 223 -11.22 -4.42 -4.24
N ASP A 224 -12.24 -4.78 -3.46
CA ASP A 224 -13.45 -3.97 -3.30
C ASP A 224 -13.15 -2.59 -2.70
N ALA A 225 -12.32 -2.54 -1.65
CA ALA A 225 -11.90 -1.28 -1.05
C ALA A 225 -11.02 -0.45 -2.00
N ARG A 226 -10.18 -1.09 -2.83
CA ARG A 226 -9.39 -0.39 -3.85
C ARG A 226 -10.28 0.27 -4.88
N LEU A 227 -11.26 -0.46 -5.42
CA LEU A 227 -12.23 0.05 -6.38
C LEU A 227 -13.10 1.16 -5.78
N TYR A 228 -13.50 1.03 -4.52
CA TYR A 228 -14.19 2.10 -3.80
C TYR A 228 -13.34 3.37 -3.74
N MET A 229 -12.09 3.28 -3.27
CA MET A 229 -11.21 4.45 -3.18
C MET A 229 -10.87 5.05 -4.54
N ASP A 230 -10.71 4.22 -5.56
CA ASP A 230 -10.52 4.65 -6.95
C ASP A 230 -11.71 5.49 -7.45
N GLN A 231 -12.95 5.03 -7.21
CA GLN A 231 -14.16 5.78 -7.58
C GLN A 231 -14.25 7.12 -6.84
N ARG A 232 -13.90 7.16 -5.54
CA ARG A 232 -13.87 8.42 -4.79
C ARG A 232 -12.81 9.37 -5.33
N CYS A 233 -11.59 8.89 -5.59
CA CYS A 233 -10.51 9.70 -6.15
C CYS A 233 -10.85 10.23 -7.55
N LEU A 234 -11.51 9.42 -8.38
CA LEU A 234 -12.01 9.84 -9.69
C LEU A 234 -13.06 10.95 -9.55
N PHE A 235 -14.02 10.79 -8.64
CA PHE A 235 -15.09 11.76 -8.40
C PHE A 235 -14.56 13.12 -7.92
N TYR A 236 -13.68 13.13 -6.92
CA TYR A 236 -13.09 14.37 -6.37
C TYR A 236 -11.83 14.86 -7.09
N GLN A 237 -11.44 14.20 -8.20
CA GLN A 237 -10.24 14.50 -8.96
C GLN A 237 -8.97 14.56 -8.09
N LYS A 238 -8.79 13.55 -7.23
CA LYS A 238 -7.62 13.43 -6.35
C LYS A 238 -6.62 12.42 -6.92
N PRO A 239 -5.30 12.73 -6.92
CA PRO A 239 -4.29 11.75 -7.23
C PRO A 239 -4.37 10.55 -6.27
N LEU A 240 -4.19 9.35 -6.81
CA LEU A 240 -4.20 8.10 -6.06
C LEU A 240 -2.89 7.34 -6.26
N LEU A 241 -2.25 6.97 -5.15
CA LEU A 241 -1.10 6.08 -5.09
C LEU A 241 -1.57 4.68 -4.66
N GLU A 242 -1.54 3.72 -5.58
CA GLU A 242 -1.98 2.34 -5.36
C GLU A 242 -0.77 1.38 -5.28
N SER A 243 -0.86 0.38 -4.40
CA SER A 243 0.17 -0.64 -4.30
C SER A 243 -0.36 -1.96 -3.73
N GLY A 244 0.28 -3.05 -4.13
CA GLY A 244 -0.06 -4.41 -3.71
C GLY A 244 1.16 -5.29 -3.52
N THR A 245 1.03 -6.30 -2.67
CA THR A 245 2.09 -7.31 -2.43
C THR A 245 1.50 -8.70 -2.35
N LEU A 246 2.20 -9.69 -2.91
CA LEU A 246 1.88 -11.11 -2.78
C LEU A 246 3.17 -11.92 -2.64
N GLY A 247 3.52 -12.27 -1.40
CA GLY A 247 4.80 -12.93 -1.11
C GLY A 247 5.99 -12.05 -1.49
N THR A 248 6.83 -12.52 -2.42
CA THR A 248 7.98 -11.76 -2.95
C THR A 248 7.62 -10.88 -4.15
N LYS A 249 6.35 -10.84 -4.56
CA LYS A 249 5.86 -9.99 -5.65
C LYS A 249 5.29 -8.70 -5.08
N GLY A 250 5.41 -7.62 -5.83
CA GLY A 250 4.73 -6.35 -5.56
C GLY A 250 4.46 -5.58 -6.84
N ASN A 251 3.52 -4.65 -6.76
CA ASN A 251 3.19 -3.72 -7.85
C ASN A 251 2.87 -2.34 -7.26
N THR A 252 3.05 -1.32 -8.08
CA THR A 252 2.68 0.08 -7.80
C THR A 252 1.98 0.66 -9.01
N GLN A 253 0.95 1.46 -8.80
CA GLN A 253 0.25 2.19 -9.84
C GLN A 253 -0.06 3.61 -9.35
N VAL A 254 0.12 4.60 -10.21
CA VAL A 254 -0.23 5.99 -9.94
C VAL A 254 -1.40 6.39 -10.84
N VAL A 255 -2.41 7.01 -10.24
CA VAL A 255 -3.54 7.61 -10.96
C VAL A 255 -3.45 9.12 -10.81
N VAL A 256 -3.28 9.81 -11.93
CA VAL A 256 -3.18 11.28 -12.01
C VAL A 256 -4.40 11.82 -12.74
N PRO A 257 -5.24 12.66 -12.08
CA PRO A 257 -6.43 13.24 -12.68
C PRO A 257 -6.13 13.97 -14.00
N GLY A 258 -6.90 13.67 -15.04
CA GLY A 258 -6.76 14.27 -16.36
C GLY A 258 -5.55 13.80 -17.18
N LEU A 259 -4.76 12.84 -16.67
CA LEU A 259 -3.56 12.34 -17.34
C LEU A 259 -3.55 10.83 -17.54
N THR A 260 -3.83 10.03 -16.50
CA THR A 260 -3.80 8.57 -16.57
C THR A 260 -5.20 7.96 -16.46
N GLU A 261 -5.33 6.68 -16.81
CA GLU A 261 -6.53 5.91 -16.47
C GLU A 261 -6.62 5.66 -14.95
N ASN A 262 -7.85 5.42 -14.47
CA ASN A 262 -8.12 5.05 -13.08
C ASN A 262 -7.84 3.55 -12.85
N TYR A 263 -7.70 3.13 -11.59
CA TYR A 263 -7.35 1.73 -11.25
C TYR A 263 -8.37 0.73 -11.82
N GLY A 264 -9.66 1.02 -11.67
CA GLY A 264 -10.76 0.18 -12.17
C GLY A 264 -10.96 0.18 -13.69
N ALA A 265 -10.17 0.93 -14.47
CA ALA A 265 -10.22 0.89 -15.93
C ALA A 265 -9.70 -0.44 -16.50
N SER A 266 -8.75 -1.05 -15.81
CA SER A 266 -8.19 -2.36 -16.14
C SER A 266 -8.81 -3.44 -15.25
N ARG A 267 -8.99 -4.66 -15.81
CA ARG A 267 -9.54 -5.80 -15.05
C ARG A 267 -8.44 -6.78 -14.72
N ASP A 268 -8.24 -6.98 -13.43
CA ASP A 268 -7.44 -8.09 -12.94
C ASP A 268 -8.17 -9.43 -13.18
N PRO A 269 -7.42 -10.54 -13.33
CA PRO A 269 -8.02 -11.86 -13.40
C PRO A 269 -8.84 -12.14 -12.14
N PRO A 270 -10.07 -12.68 -12.25
CA PRO A 270 -10.86 -13.02 -11.09
C PRO A 270 -10.17 -14.11 -10.26
N GLU A 271 -10.47 -14.14 -8.96
CA GLU A 271 -10.04 -15.25 -8.12
C GLU A 271 -10.53 -16.58 -8.70
N LYS A 272 -9.67 -17.61 -8.64
CA LYS A 272 -10.03 -18.95 -9.10
C LYS A 272 -11.08 -19.52 -8.16
N SER A 273 -12.31 -19.64 -8.64
CA SER A 273 -13.37 -20.38 -7.96
C SER A 273 -13.32 -21.87 -8.33
N ILE A 274 -13.51 -22.74 -7.34
CA ILE A 274 -13.60 -24.18 -7.56
C ILE A 274 -15.04 -24.51 -7.97
N PRO A 275 -15.28 -25.25 -9.07
CA PRO A 275 -16.64 -25.60 -9.47
C PRO A 275 -17.37 -26.40 -8.40
N VAL A 276 -18.64 -26.05 -8.12
CA VAL A 276 -19.47 -26.67 -7.08
C VAL A 276 -19.56 -28.20 -7.23
N CYS A 277 -19.68 -28.71 -8.46
CA CYS A 277 -19.71 -30.16 -8.71
C CYS A 277 -18.41 -30.88 -8.30
N THR A 278 -17.27 -30.19 -8.40
CA THR A 278 -15.97 -30.73 -7.99
C THR A 278 -15.88 -30.78 -6.47
N LEU A 279 -16.32 -29.72 -5.79
CA LEU A 279 -16.37 -29.66 -4.32
C LEU A 279 -17.30 -30.73 -3.71
N LYS A 280 -18.48 -30.93 -4.31
CA LYS A 280 -19.49 -31.84 -3.75
C LYS A 280 -19.23 -33.31 -4.03
N ASN A 281 -18.78 -33.64 -5.25
CA ASN A 281 -18.82 -35.03 -5.72
C ASN A 281 -17.46 -35.59 -6.15
N PHE A 282 -16.53 -34.73 -6.62
CA PHE A 282 -15.29 -35.19 -7.28
C PHE A 282 -14.03 -34.41 -6.85
N PRO A 283 -13.72 -34.31 -5.54
CA PRO A 283 -12.51 -33.63 -5.09
C PRO A 283 -11.27 -34.47 -5.48
N ASN A 284 -10.31 -33.84 -6.16
CA ASN A 284 -9.06 -34.47 -6.59
C ASN A 284 -7.80 -33.70 -6.18
N GLN A 285 -7.97 -32.57 -5.48
CA GLN A 285 -6.92 -31.73 -4.94
C GLN A 285 -7.23 -31.40 -3.47
N VAL A 286 -6.20 -31.14 -2.67
CA VAL A 286 -6.37 -30.86 -1.24
C VAL A 286 -7.15 -29.56 -1.00
N GLU A 287 -7.02 -28.59 -1.90
CA GLU A 287 -7.75 -27.33 -1.90
C GLU A 287 -9.26 -27.55 -1.97
N HIS A 288 -9.71 -28.60 -2.67
CA HIS A 288 -11.13 -28.92 -2.80
C HIS A 288 -11.71 -29.41 -1.47
N THR A 289 -10.97 -30.26 -0.75
CA THR A 289 -11.42 -30.77 0.55
C THR A 289 -11.34 -29.70 1.63
N LEU A 290 -10.36 -28.79 1.55
CA LEU A 290 -10.28 -27.62 2.42
C LEU A 290 -11.46 -26.66 2.22
N GLN A 291 -11.81 -26.35 0.97
CA GLN A 291 -12.97 -25.51 0.68
C GLN A 291 -14.28 -26.19 1.11
N TRP A 292 -14.43 -27.49 0.85
CA TRP A 292 -15.57 -28.27 1.35
C TRP A 292 -15.68 -28.23 2.88
N ALA A 293 -14.56 -28.40 3.59
CA ALA A 293 -14.54 -28.37 5.06
C ALA A 293 -14.91 -26.99 5.61
N ARG A 294 -14.46 -25.91 4.96
CA ARG A 294 -14.87 -24.54 5.29
C ARG A 294 -16.37 -24.34 5.08
N ASP A 295 -16.91 -24.76 3.93
CA ASP A 295 -18.34 -24.63 3.62
C ASP A 295 -19.20 -25.44 4.60
N TRP A 296 -18.77 -26.65 4.95
CA TRP A 296 -19.42 -27.49 5.96
C TRP A 296 -19.41 -26.83 7.34
N PHE A 297 -18.28 -26.25 7.76
CA PHE A 297 -18.15 -25.53 9.02
C PHE A 297 -19.09 -24.31 9.06
N GLU A 298 -19.06 -23.47 8.02
CA GLU A 298 -19.90 -22.28 7.90
C GLU A 298 -21.39 -22.64 7.91
N GLY A 299 -21.78 -23.68 7.16
CA GLY A 299 -23.15 -24.19 7.14
C GLY A 299 -23.62 -24.66 8.51
N THR A 300 -22.81 -25.51 9.16
CA THR A 300 -23.18 -26.18 10.42
C THR A 300 -23.16 -25.23 11.62
N TYR A 301 -22.12 -24.40 11.74
CA TYR A 301 -21.85 -23.64 12.97
C TYR A 301 -22.16 -22.15 12.88
N LYS A 302 -22.53 -21.64 11.70
CA LYS A 302 -22.95 -20.25 11.52
C LYS A 302 -24.33 -20.13 10.89
N GLN A 303 -24.51 -20.62 9.67
CA GLN A 303 -25.78 -20.46 8.96
C GLN A 303 -26.96 -21.16 9.65
N HIS A 304 -26.78 -22.39 10.12
CA HIS A 304 -27.83 -23.11 10.84
C HIS A 304 -28.25 -22.40 12.15
N PRO A 305 -27.33 -22.05 13.08
CA PRO A 305 -27.67 -21.25 14.25
C PRO A 305 -28.31 -19.89 13.92
N ASP A 306 -27.80 -19.16 12.93
CA ASP A 306 -28.35 -17.86 12.52
C ASP A 306 -29.79 -17.97 12.02
N GLN A 307 -30.10 -19.04 11.28
CA GLN A 307 -31.47 -19.33 10.82
C GLN A 307 -32.41 -19.64 11.99
N ILE A 308 -31.97 -20.42 12.98
CA ILE A 308 -32.75 -20.71 14.20
C ILE A 308 -32.99 -19.44 14.99
N ASN A 309 -31.94 -18.63 15.23
CA ASN A 309 -32.05 -17.36 15.94
C ASN A 309 -32.99 -16.40 15.22
N SER A 310 -32.89 -16.30 13.89
CA SER A 310 -33.79 -15.49 13.07
C SER A 310 -35.24 -15.99 13.16
N TYR A 311 -35.48 -17.30 13.12
CA TYR A 311 -36.81 -17.87 13.34
C TYR A 311 -37.40 -17.52 14.72
N LEU A 312 -36.57 -17.54 15.78
CA LEU A 312 -37.01 -17.25 17.14
C LEU A 312 -37.24 -15.74 17.40
N GLN A 313 -36.52 -14.86 16.70
CA GLN A 313 -36.51 -13.42 16.98
C GLN A 313 -37.31 -12.59 15.97
N ASN A 314 -37.43 -13.04 14.72
CA ASN A 314 -38.07 -12.31 13.64
C ASN A 314 -39.49 -12.82 13.37
N THR A 315 -40.50 -12.01 13.69
CA THR A 315 -41.92 -12.33 13.48
C THR A 315 -42.29 -12.54 12.02
N ASP A 316 -41.54 -11.93 11.09
CA ASP A 316 -41.79 -12.02 9.64
C ASP A 316 -40.99 -13.15 8.97
N PHE A 317 -40.21 -13.93 9.71
CA PHE A 317 -39.34 -14.97 9.15
C PHE A 317 -40.09 -15.94 8.22
N LEU A 318 -41.25 -16.44 8.65
CA LEU A 318 -42.05 -17.37 7.84
C LEU A 318 -42.62 -16.70 6.59
N HIS A 319 -42.97 -15.42 6.66
CA HIS A 319 -43.46 -14.66 5.51
C HIS A 319 -42.32 -14.45 4.49
N GLN A 320 -41.12 -14.10 4.94
CA GLN A 320 -39.93 -13.98 4.09
C GLN A 320 -39.54 -15.33 3.47
N LEU A 321 -39.58 -16.42 4.24
CA LEU A 321 -39.25 -17.76 3.74
C LEU A 321 -40.26 -18.25 2.70
N ASN A 322 -41.53 -17.86 2.80
CA ASN A 322 -42.54 -18.15 1.77
C ASN A 322 -42.23 -17.51 0.41
N GLN A 323 -41.46 -16.43 0.38
CA GLN A 323 -41.00 -15.79 -0.87
C GLN A 323 -39.82 -16.54 -1.50
N GLN A 324 -39.24 -17.54 -0.82
CA GLN A 324 -38.10 -18.34 -1.27
C GLN A 324 -38.45 -19.86 -1.32
N PRO A 325 -39.31 -20.29 -2.27
CA PRO A 325 -39.87 -21.65 -2.26
C PRO A 325 -38.81 -22.76 -2.42
N ASN A 326 -37.69 -22.47 -3.07
CA ASN A 326 -36.65 -23.48 -3.38
C ASN A 326 -35.84 -23.93 -2.16
N VAL A 327 -35.78 -23.12 -1.10
CA VAL A 327 -34.98 -23.41 0.11
C VAL A 327 -35.84 -23.58 1.36
N LYS A 328 -37.16 -23.39 1.23
CA LYS A 328 -38.12 -23.38 2.33
C LYS A 328 -38.13 -24.69 3.13
N LEU A 329 -38.27 -25.83 2.45
CA LEU A 329 -38.37 -27.13 3.11
C LEU A 329 -37.08 -27.45 3.89
N GLU A 330 -35.94 -27.26 3.24
CA GLU A 330 -34.62 -27.52 3.83
C GLU A 330 -34.37 -26.61 5.05
N THR A 331 -34.75 -25.33 4.95
CA THR A 331 -34.61 -24.37 6.05
C THR A 331 -35.50 -24.74 7.25
N LEU A 332 -36.76 -25.13 7.01
CA LEU A 332 -37.66 -25.55 8.08
C LEU A 332 -37.20 -26.85 8.76
N GLN A 333 -36.68 -27.80 7.97
CA GLN A 333 -36.10 -29.05 8.50
C GLN A 333 -34.92 -28.74 9.44
N ARG A 334 -34.02 -27.85 9.02
CA ARG A 334 -32.86 -27.43 9.85
C ARG A 334 -33.29 -26.74 11.15
N VAL A 335 -34.32 -25.87 11.09
CA VAL A 335 -34.87 -25.21 12.28
C VAL A 335 -35.49 -26.24 13.22
N GLN A 336 -36.25 -27.20 12.70
CA GLN A 336 -36.84 -28.28 13.48
C GLN A 336 -35.76 -29.15 14.15
N ASP A 337 -34.76 -29.58 13.39
CA ASP A 337 -33.67 -30.42 13.89
C ASP A 337 -32.86 -29.70 14.98
N GLY A 338 -32.67 -28.38 14.86
CA GLY A 338 -31.91 -27.56 15.79
C GLY A 338 -32.65 -27.17 17.09
N LEU A 339 -33.98 -27.07 17.06
CA LEU A 339 -34.79 -26.81 18.26
C LEU A 339 -35.07 -28.08 19.07
N GLY A 340 -34.77 -29.25 18.51
CA GLY A 340 -35.05 -30.55 19.11
C GLY A 340 -36.54 -30.93 19.04
N PRO A 341 -36.88 -32.19 19.37
CA PRO A 341 -38.28 -32.60 19.49
C PRO A 341 -38.97 -31.79 20.59
N SER A 342 -40.15 -31.26 20.28
CA SER A 342 -41.03 -30.55 21.22
C SER A 342 -41.74 -31.51 22.17
#